data_AF-A0A958QI66-F1
#
_entry.id   AF-A0A958QI66-F1
#
_cell.length_a   1.000
_cell.length_b   1.000
_cell.length_c   1.000
_cell.angle_alpha   90.00
_cell.angle_beta   90.00
_cell.angle_gamma   90.00
#
_symmetry.space_group_name_H-M   'P 1'
#
loop_
_entity.id
_entity.type
_entity.pdbx_description
1 polymer ?
#
loop_
_entity_poly.entity_id
_entity_poly.type
_entity_poly.pdbx_seq_one_letter_code
_entity_poly.pdbx_strand_id
1 'polypeptide(L)'
;MSLQSDSAVHVAYDDHVSHDPATPERNLMRAVLKIAMDDLRKTGELHRDARAYVMSNEDNYLYSFLSICSHLNVCPHTIRKICGLADGWDSSSIAA
;
A
#
# COMPACT_ATOMS: atom_id res chain seq x y z
N MET A 1 41.46 -2.07 -24.71
CA MET A 1 41.08 -2.30 -23.30
C MET A 1 39.57 -2.36 -23.26
N SER A 2 39.00 -3.56 -23.20
CA SER A 2 37.54 -3.76 -23.18
C SER A 2 37.02 -3.58 -21.76
N LEU A 3 36.15 -2.59 -21.54
CA LEU A 3 35.39 -2.43 -20.32
C LEU A 3 34.26 -3.47 -20.33
N GLN A 4 34.40 -4.52 -19.52
CA GLN A 4 33.33 -5.44 -19.21
C GLN A 4 32.33 -4.72 -18.31
N SER A 5 31.15 -4.41 -18.84
CA SER A 5 30.04 -3.91 -18.04
C SER A 5 29.42 -5.09 -17.31
N ASP A 6 29.70 -5.20 -16.00
CA ASP A 6 29.02 -6.10 -15.07
C ASP A 6 27.54 -5.73 -15.02
N SER A 7 26.73 -6.47 -15.79
CA SER A 7 25.28 -6.42 -15.71
C SER A 7 24.87 -7.18 -14.44
N ALA A 8 24.90 -6.49 -13.30
CA ALA A 8 24.35 -7.01 -12.06
C ALA A 8 22.84 -7.16 -12.24
N VAL A 9 22.41 -8.40 -12.51
CA VAL A 9 21.00 -8.79 -12.54
C VAL A 9 20.45 -8.58 -11.14
N HIS A 10 19.71 -7.49 -10.96
CA HIS A 10 19.00 -7.20 -9.72
C HIS A 10 17.82 -8.18 -9.63
N VAL A 11 18.03 -9.30 -8.96
CA VAL A 11 16.97 -10.28 -8.68
C VAL A 11 15.93 -9.57 -7.81
N ALA A 12 14.81 -9.21 -8.42
CA ALA A 12 13.63 -8.76 -7.70
C ALA A 12 13.19 -9.92 -6.80
N TYR A 13 13.07 -9.66 -5.50
CA TYR A 13 12.53 -10.62 -4.54
C TYR A 13 11.12 -10.99 -5.01
N ASP A 14 10.97 -12.21 -5.50
CA ASP A 14 9.67 -12.82 -5.80
C ASP A 14 9.01 -13.18 -4.47
N ASP A 15 8.51 -12.16 -3.78
CA ASP A 15 7.50 -12.35 -2.75
C ASP A 15 6.28 -12.91 -3.48
N HIS A 16 6.05 -14.22 -3.35
CA HIS A 16 4.90 -14.93 -3.91
C HIS A 16 3.57 -14.36 -3.38
N VAL A 17 3.16 -13.21 -3.91
CA VAL A 17 1.77 -12.75 -3.91
C VAL A 17 1.09 -13.63 -4.93
N SER A 18 0.13 -14.45 -4.50
CA SER A 18 -0.67 -15.29 -5.41
C SER A 18 -1.29 -14.41 -6.50
N HIS A 19 -0.62 -14.35 -7.65
CA HIS A 19 -1.05 -13.57 -8.80
C HIS A 19 -2.17 -14.34 -9.47
N ASP A 20 -3.42 -13.93 -9.23
CA ASP A 20 -4.55 -14.42 -10.03
C ASP A 20 -4.61 -13.57 -11.31
N PRO A 21 -4.20 -14.10 -12.48
CA PRO A 21 -4.21 -13.35 -13.73
C PRO A 21 -5.63 -12.96 -14.16
N ALA A 22 -6.68 -13.56 -13.58
CA ALA A 22 -8.06 -13.18 -13.86
C ALA A 22 -8.47 -11.86 -13.18
N THR A 23 -7.68 -11.33 -12.23
CA THR A 23 -8.01 -10.10 -11.50
C THR A 23 -6.85 -9.08 -11.47
N PRO A 24 -6.42 -8.55 -12.63
CA PRO A 24 -5.25 -7.66 -12.71
C PRO A 24 -5.43 -6.37 -11.89
N GLU A 25 -6.61 -5.77 -11.89
CA GLU A 25 -6.93 -4.58 -11.10
C GLU A 25 -6.81 -4.84 -9.59
N ARG A 26 -7.35 -5.97 -9.13
CA ARG A 26 -7.28 -6.37 -7.73
C ARG A 26 -5.84 -6.67 -7.28
N ASN A 27 -5.02 -7.21 -8.18
CA ASN A 27 -3.59 -7.42 -7.91
C ASN A 27 -2.85 -6.08 -7.80
N LEU A 28 -3.17 -5.10 -8.65
CA LEU A 28 -2.60 -3.76 -8.55
C LEU A 28 -2.99 -3.08 -7.23
N MET A 29 -4.26 -3.17 -6.82
CA MET A 29 -4.72 -2.66 -5.52
C MET A 29 -3.95 -3.28 -4.34
N ARG A 30 -3.71 -4.60 -4.38
CA ARG A 30 -2.88 -5.28 -3.36
C ARG A 30 -1.44 -4.78 -3.37
N ALA A 31 -0.85 -4.58 -4.56
CA ALA A 31 0.51 -4.09 -4.69
C ALA A 31 0.63 -2.66 -4.13
N VAL A 32 -0.30 -1.76 -4.47
CA VAL A 32 -0.34 -0.39 -3.94
C VAL A 32 -0.43 -0.41 -2.41
N LEU A 33 -1.34 -1.21 -1.84
CA LEU A 33 -1.49 -1.32 -0.40
C LEU A 33 -0.21 -1.87 0.27
N LYS A 34 0.39 -2.92 -0.31
CA LYS A 34 1.62 -3.51 0.21
C LYS A 34 2.77 -2.50 0.20
N ILE A 35 2.96 -1.78 -0.91
CA ILE A 35 4.00 -0.75 -1.02
C ILE A 35 3.81 0.34 0.03
N ALA A 36 2.58 0.84 0.21
CA ALA A 36 2.29 1.83 1.24
C ALA A 36 2.64 1.31 2.65
N MET A 37 2.30 0.05 2.95
CA MET A 37 2.64 -0.57 4.23
C MET A 37 4.16 -0.75 4.42
N ASP A 38 4.90 -1.06 3.36
CA ASP A 38 6.36 -1.20 3.40
C ASP A 38 7.04 0.18 3.52
N ASP A 39 6.52 1.19 2.85
CA ASP A 39 7.01 2.57 2.93
C ASP A 39 6.83 3.18 4.32
N LEU A 40 5.80 2.77 5.08
CA LEU A 40 5.65 3.14 6.49
C LEU A 40 6.80 2.68 7.38
N ARG A 41 7.52 1.62 6.99
CA ARG A 41 8.71 1.14 7.73
C ARG A 41 9.99 1.87 7.34
N LYS A 42 9.96 2.69 6.29
CA LYS A 42 11.09 3.50 5.84
C LYS A 42 11.16 4.80 6.64
N THR A 43 12.12 5.65 6.31
CA THR A 43 12.31 6.98 6.91
C THR A 43 12.24 8.07 5.85
N GLY A 44 11.98 9.31 6.27
CA GLY A 44 11.97 10.46 5.37
C GLY A 44 10.68 10.60 4.57
N GLU A 45 10.80 10.98 3.30
CA GLU A 45 9.65 11.35 2.47
C GLU A 45 8.71 10.18 2.21
N LEU A 46 9.25 8.99 1.93
CA LEU A 46 8.45 7.78 1.70
C LEU A 46 7.55 7.45 2.89
N HIS A 47 8.07 7.56 4.11
CA HIS A 47 7.27 7.35 5.33
C HIS A 47 6.16 8.40 5.46
N ARG A 48 6.51 9.68 5.27
CA ARG A 48 5.57 10.81 5.38
C ARG A 48 4.41 10.64 4.38
N ASP A 49 4.74 10.33 3.13
CA ASP A 49 3.78 10.24 2.04
C ASP A 49 2.89 9.01 2.20
N ALA A 50 3.46 7.85 2.58
CA ALA A 50 2.69 6.65 2.91
C ALA A 50 1.77 6.86 4.12
N ARG A 51 2.24 7.57 5.16
CA ARG A 51 1.41 7.92 6.32
C ARG A 51 0.26 8.84 5.93
N ALA A 52 0.51 9.86 5.11
CA ALA A 52 -0.54 10.74 4.60
C ALA A 52 -1.58 9.98 3.78
N TYR A 53 -1.12 9.07 2.91
CA TYR A 53 -1.99 8.21 2.11
C TYR A 53 -2.89 7.31 2.97
N VAL A 54 -2.35 6.57 3.93
CA VAL A 54 -3.11 5.63 4.79
C VAL A 54 -4.05 6.36 5.77
N MET A 55 -3.69 7.58 6.18
CA MET A 55 -4.51 8.42 7.05
C MET A 55 -5.56 9.24 6.29
N SER A 56 -5.49 9.31 4.97
CA SER A 56 -6.49 10.02 4.16
C SER A 56 -7.88 9.38 4.34
N ASN A 57 -8.90 10.24 4.43
CA ASN A 57 -10.31 9.85 4.43
C ASN A 57 -10.98 10.15 3.07
N GLU A 58 -10.19 10.51 2.05
CA GLU A 58 -10.70 10.69 0.71
C GLU A 58 -10.93 9.34 0.03
N ASP A 59 -12.10 9.12 -0.55
CA ASP A 59 -12.49 7.93 -1.30
C ASP A 59 -12.76 8.21 -2.80
N ASN A 60 -12.66 9.47 -3.21
CA ASN A 60 -12.94 9.94 -4.57
C ASN A 60 -12.00 9.36 -5.65
N TYR A 61 -10.90 8.73 -5.27
CA TYR A 61 -9.93 8.11 -6.17
C TYR A 61 -9.97 6.58 -6.06
N LEU A 62 -9.92 5.88 -7.21
CA LEU A 62 -10.00 4.42 -7.27
C LEU A 62 -8.92 3.72 -6.44
N TYR A 63 -7.70 4.27 -6.41
CA TYR A 63 -6.60 3.75 -5.60
C TYR A 63 -6.39 4.54 -4.30
N SER A 64 -7.41 5.27 -3.84
CA SER A 64 -7.40 5.78 -2.47
C SER A 64 -7.33 4.61 -1.48
N PHE A 65 -6.82 4.87 -0.29
CA PHE A 65 -6.70 3.85 0.74
C PHE A 65 -8.06 3.22 1.09
N LEU A 66 -9.11 4.04 1.20
CA LEU A 66 -10.46 3.57 1.51
C LEU A 66 -11.07 2.76 0.37
N SER A 67 -10.93 3.21 -0.88
CA SER A 67 -11.43 2.49 -2.05
C SER A 67 -10.74 1.13 -2.19
N ILE A 68 -9.42 1.07 -2.03
CA ILE A 68 -8.69 -0.20 -2.04
C ILE A 68 -9.15 -1.12 -0.91
N CYS A 69 -9.34 -0.59 0.31
CA CYS A 69 -9.83 -1.40 1.41
C CYS A 69 -11.21 -2.01 1.11
N SER A 70 -12.12 -1.21 0.55
CA SER A 70 -13.44 -1.64 0.10
C SER A 70 -13.35 -2.74 -0.97
N HIS A 71 -12.60 -2.51 -2.05
CA HIS A 71 -12.46 -3.48 -3.15
C HIS A 71 -11.77 -4.78 -2.75
N LEU A 72 -10.85 -4.73 -1.77
CA LEU A 72 -10.17 -5.91 -1.25
C LEU A 72 -10.93 -6.59 -0.11
N ASN A 73 -12.06 -6.04 0.34
CA ASN A 73 -12.81 -6.48 1.52
C ASN A 73 -11.92 -6.55 2.78
N VAL A 74 -11.07 -5.55 2.99
CA VAL A 74 -10.24 -5.41 4.19
C VAL A 74 -10.66 -4.19 5.00
N CYS A 75 -10.58 -4.31 6.33
CA CYS A 75 -10.98 -3.23 7.23
C CYS A 75 -9.88 -2.15 7.31
N PRO A 76 -10.17 -0.88 6.94
CA PRO A 76 -9.19 0.21 6.99
C PRO A 76 -8.58 0.39 8.39
N HIS A 77 -9.41 0.28 9.42
CA HIS A 77 -8.98 0.38 10.81
C HIS A 77 -7.98 -0.71 11.19
N THR A 78 -8.19 -1.94 10.71
CA THR A 78 -7.28 -3.06 10.98
C THR A 78 -5.91 -2.80 10.34
N ILE A 79 -5.88 -2.30 9.10
CA ILE A 79 -4.62 -1.94 8.43
C ILE A 79 -3.90 -0.82 9.19
N ARG A 80 -4.60 0.26 9.54
CA ARG A 80 -4.03 1.38 10.32
C ARG A 80 -3.43 0.89 11.64
N LYS A 81 -4.13 0.00 12.35
CA LYS A 81 -3.66 -0.61 13.60
C LYS A 81 -2.40 -1.46 13.42
N ILE A 82 -2.37 -2.34 12.40
CA ILE A 82 -1.19 -3.16 12.08
C ILE A 82 0.01 -2.29 11.73
N CYS A 83 -0.23 -1.14 11.09
CA CYS A 83 0.81 -0.19 10.73
C CYS A 83 1.23 0.74 11.89
N GLY A 84 0.66 0.59 13.09
CA GLY A 84 0.97 1.45 14.24
C GLY A 84 0.45 2.88 14.11
N LEU A 85 -0.57 3.11 13.26
CA LEU A 85 -1.15 4.43 13.00
C LEU A 85 -2.52 4.62 13.70
N ALA A 86 -2.83 3.81 14.71
CA ALA A 86 -4.11 3.88 15.39
C ALA A 86 -4.14 5.01 16.42
N ASP A 87 -4.45 6.23 15.98
CA ASP A 87 -4.89 7.32 16.86
C ASP A 87 -6.14 7.98 16.26
N GLY A 88 -7.27 7.89 16.99
CA GLY A 88 -8.44 8.75 16.76
C GLY A 88 -9.47 8.31 15.71
N TRP A 89 -9.72 7.00 15.50
CA TRP A 89 -10.94 6.57 14.80
C TRP A 89 -12.16 6.88 15.68
N ASP A 90 -12.68 8.10 15.56
CA ASP A 90 -13.98 8.45 16.10
C ASP A 90 -15.06 7.83 15.20
N SER A 91 -15.93 7.01 15.78
CA SER A 91 -17.02 6.34 15.07
C SER A 91 -18.08 7.33 14.57
N SER A 92 -17.92 8.62 14.89
CA SER A 92 -18.78 9.72 14.48
C SER A 92 -18.69 10.07 12.98
N SER A 93 -17.66 9.62 12.25
CA SER A 93 -17.46 9.95 10.83
C SER A 93 -18.26 9.09 9.84
N ILE A 94 -19.07 8.14 10.34
CA ILE A 94 -19.85 7.19 9.51
C ILE A 94 -21.32 7.61 9.39
N ALA A 95 -21.68 8.79 9.92
CA ALA A 95 -23.02 9.36 9.81
C ALA A 95 -22.97 10.66 8.98
N ALA A 96 -22.95 10.52 7.66
CA ALA A 96 -23.34 11.57 6.71
C ALA A 96 -23.99 10.91 5.50
#